data_AF-A0A7M5XH82-F1
#
_entry.id   AF-A0A7M5XH82-F1
#
_cell.length_a   1.000
_cell.length_b   1.000
_cell.length_c   1.000
_cell.angle_alpha   90.00
_cell.angle_beta   90.00
_cell.angle_gamma   90.00
#
_symmetry.space_group_name_H-M   'P 1'
#
loop_
_entity.id
_entity.type
_entity.pdbx_description
1 polymer ?
#
loop_
_entity_poly.entity_id
_entity_poly.type
_entity_poly.pdbx_seq_one_letter_code
_entity_poly.pdbx_strand_id
1 'polypeptide(L)'
;VWFVVSDGASPNRKFYNYHKRSENIIDGVVYSTINKFDPSRRIYFICDVPHLIKTTRNCVANSHAHQNTRELFLDGKEISWQHVIGLLEYDVGIDRDAPGFHQTKLTVEHVRLTPRARMNVALAAQALSKSVADAMEQHNPDVTVSTRKLFLKMDEFFDIMNVKSTVEGIHTNKENLKPFKKPNPLKPDGRLDWLESNFLKFLNDWQAEIKAIPDVDDKRKLRMCLSPQTLNGLRITVHSTIKLIPILLKEPGIEFVLTDRFNQDPIEEHFGKQRARLGGCDNPSLGQYGSSEGKLIAAKDQAILVMRGNTSGTNKPKQKPRINIHDMTPLPKRPKIEKKKKKDADDDGLFGNLEK
;
A
#
# COMPACT_ATOMS: atom_id res chain seq x y z
N VAL A 1 14.44 -7.08 7.61
CA VAL A 1 13.10 -6.69 7.12
C VAL A 1 12.78 -5.32 7.69
N TRP A 2 12.48 -4.33 6.85
CA TRP A 2 12.17 -2.96 7.29
C TRP A 2 10.66 -2.71 7.42
N PHE A 3 9.85 -3.37 6.61
CA PHE A 3 8.40 -3.21 6.60
C PHE A 3 7.70 -4.49 6.12
N VAL A 4 6.39 -4.55 6.36
CA VAL A 4 5.47 -5.57 5.84
C VAL A 4 4.28 -4.87 5.22
N VAL A 5 3.86 -5.34 4.04
CA VAL A 5 2.66 -4.85 3.35
C VAL A 5 1.53 -5.85 3.54
N SER A 6 0.37 -5.42 4.02
CA SER A 6 -0.84 -6.25 4.11
C SER A 6 -2.02 -5.62 3.39
N ASP A 7 -3.00 -6.44 3.01
CA ASP A 7 -4.27 -5.95 2.51
C ASP A 7 -5.12 -5.36 3.65
N GLY A 8 -6.31 -4.88 3.30
CA GLY A 8 -7.28 -4.33 4.25
C GLY A 8 -8.13 -5.36 5.00
N ALA A 9 -7.84 -6.67 4.93
CA ALA A 9 -8.69 -7.71 5.51
C ALA A 9 -8.69 -7.68 7.05
N SER A 10 -9.78 -8.18 7.65
CA SER A 10 -9.96 -8.18 9.11
C SER A 10 -8.86 -8.93 9.89
N PRO A 11 -8.29 -10.06 9.41
CA PRO A 11 -7.22 -10.74 10.13
C PRO A 11 -5.93 -9.90 10.19
N ASN A 12 -5.60 -9.20 9.10
CA ASN A 12 -4.40 -8.36 9.01
C ASN A 12 -4.50 -7.13 9.93
N ARG A 13 -5.69 -6.55 10.04
CA ARG A 13 -5.96 -5.48 11.03
C ARG A 13 -5.84 -5.98 12.45
N LYS A 14 -6.37 -7.18 12.73
CA LYS A 14 -6.24 -7.82 14.04
C LYS A 14 -4.77 -8.09 14.38
N PHE A 15 -4.00 -8.52 13.38
CA PHE A 15 -2.56 -8.71 13.49
C PHE A 15 -1.85 -7.42 13.92
N TYR A 16 -2.10 -6.28 13.26
CA TYR A 16 -1.52 -5.00 13.69
C TYR A 16 -1.88 -4.64 15.14
N ASN A 17 -3.14 -4.85 15.53
CA ASN A 17 -3.60 -4.58 16.89
C ASN A 17 -2.95 -5.48 17.95
N TYR A 18 -2.51 -6.71 17.61
CA TYR A 18 -1.73 -7.54 18.53
C TYR A 18 -0.36 -6.96 18.85
N HIS A 19 0.15 -6.03 18.04
CA HIS A 19 1.40 -5.33 18.27
C HIS A 19 1.22 -3.98 18.97
N LYS A 20 0.02 -3.69 19.49
CA LYS A 20 -0.30 -2.43 20.17
C LYS A 20 0.56 -2.24 21.43
N ARG A 21 1.31 -1.14 21.47
CA ARG A 21 2.10 -0.65 22.61
C ARG A 21 1.91 0.86 22.73
N SER A 22 2.11 1.45 23.90
CA SER A 22 1.95 2.91 24.06
C SER A 22 2.87 3.69 23.12
N GLU A 23 4.09 3.19 22.86
CA GLU A 23 5.11 3.83 22.02
C GLU A 23 4.87 3.81 20.50
N ASN A 24 3.91 3.04 19.99
CA ASN A 24 3.69 2.85 18.54
C ASN A 24 2.26 3.17 18.09
N ILE A 25 1.49 3.84 18.95
CA ILE A 25 0.15 4.34 18.64
C ILE A 25 0.25 5.84 18.35
N ILE A 26 -0.09 6.24 17.13
CA ILE A 26 -0.29 7.65 16.76
C ILE A 26 -1.63 7.74 16.05
N ASP A 27 -2.44 8.77 16.33
CA ASP A 27 -3.80 8.92 15.81
C ASP A 27 -4.70 7.69 15.98
N GLY A 28 -4.48 6.93 17.07
CA GLY A 28 -5.22 5.71 17.38
C GLY A 28 -4.87 4.49 16.53
N VAL A 29 -3.83 4.55 15.69
CA VAL A 29 -3.40 3.42 14.84
C VAL A 29 -2.04 2.86 15.22
N VAL A 30 -1.89 1.53 15.06
CA VAL A 30 -0.60 0.83 15.22
C VAL A 30 0.06 0.72 13.85
N TYR A 31 1.22 1.35 13.69
CA TYR A 31 1.92 1.42 12.39
C TYR A 31 3.31 0.75 12.40
N SER A 32 3.78 0.24 13.53
CA SER A 32 5.06 -0.47 13.60
C SER A 32 5.11 -1.48 14.73
N THR A 33 6.11 -2.36 14.71
CA THR A 33 6.46 -3.21 15.85
C THR A 33 7.96 -3.36 15.99
N ILE A 34 8.43 -3.82 17.15
CA ILE A 34 9.86 -4.08 17.39
C ILE A 34 10.27 -5.34 16.64
N ASN A 35 11.42 -5.32 15.97
CA ASN A 35 11.99 -6.52 15.38
C ASN A 35 12.53 -7.43 16.50
N LYS A 36 12.03 -8.68 16.56
CA LYS A 36 12.40 -9.66 17.60
C LYS A 36 13.87 -10.09 17.54
N PHE A 37 14.51 -10.01 16.38
CA PHE A 37 15.90 -10.44 16.18
C PHE A 37 16.90 -9.28 16.30
N ASP A 38 16.42 -8.04 16.15
CA ASP A 38 17.20 -6.83 16.35
C ASP A 38 16.31 -5.76 16.98
N PRO A 39 16.26 -5.67 18.32
CA PRO A 39 15.40 -4.71 19.02
C PRO A 39 15.69 -3.24 18.72
N SER A 40 16.86 -2.92 18.13
CA SER A 40 17.18 -1.56 17.69
C SER A 40 16.38 -1.13 16.46
N ARG A 41 15.84 -2.11 15.70
CA ARG A 41 15.07 -1.88 14.48
C ARG A 41 13.58 -2.07 14.71
N ARG A 42 12.80 -1.27 13.99
CA ARG A 42 11.36 -1.42 13.87
C ARG A 42 10.99 -2.05 12.53
N ILE A 43 9.90 -2.80 12.53
CA ILE A 43 9.21 -3.27 11.33
C ILE A 43 7.97 -2.40 11.17
N TYR A 44 7.89 -1.67 10.08
CA TYR A 44 6.76 -0.79 9.77
C TYR A 44 5.65 -1.54 9.04
N PHE A 45 4.40 -1.16 9.32
CA PHE A 45 3.22 -1.74 8.67
C PHE A 45 2.73 -0.81 7.58
N ILE A 46 2.56 -1.33 6.37
CA ILE A 46 2.06 -0.58 5.23
C ILE A 46 0.78 -1.28 4.73
N CYS A 47 -0.27 -0.50 4.54
CA CYS A 47 -1.45 -1.00 3.85
C CYS A 47 -1.29 -0.79 2.35
N ASP A 48 -1.82 -1.71 1.55
CA ASP A 48 -1.72 -1.62 0.09
C ASP A 48 -2.35 -0.32 -0.47
N VAL A 49 -1.50 0.57 -0.98
CA VAL A 49 -1.89 1.92 -1.45
C VAL A 49 -2.88 1.87 -2.62
N PRO A 50 -2.66 1.06 -3.68
CA PRO A 50 -3.66 0.83 -4.73
C PRO A 50 -5.03 0.41 -4.18
N HIS A 51 -5.06 -0.48 -3.18
CA HIS A 51 -6.30 -0.85 -2.50
C HIS A 51 -6.93 0.33 -1.74
N LEU A 52 -6.15 1.16 -1.05
CA LEU A 52 -6.68 2.33 -0.36
C LEU A 52 -7.38 3.29 -1.32
N ILE A 53 -6.78 3.57 -2.49
CA ILE A 53 -7.42 4.38 -3.56
C ILE A 53 -8.75 3.78 -4.02
N LYS A 54 -8.78 2.45 -4.27
CA LYS A 54 -10.02 1.75 -4.64
C LYS A 54 -11.10 1.91 -3.57
N THR A 55 -10.74 1.75 -2.29
CA THR A 55 -11.70 1.87 -1.18
C THR A 55 -12.17 3.30 -0.96
N THR A 56 -11.30 4.30 -1.15
CA THR A 56 -11.68 5.71 -1.12
C THR A 56 -12.68 6.01 -2.23
N ARG A 57 -12.38 5.61 -3.48
CA ARG A 57 -13.32 5.77 -4.60
C ARG A 57 -14.64 5.08 -4.31
N ASN A 58 -14.62 3.86 -3.76
CA ASN A 58 -15.84 3.14 -3.40
C ASN A 58 -16.67 3.85 -2.31
N CYS A 59 -16.03 4.55 -1.37
CA CYS A 59 -16.75 5.38 -0.39
C CYS A 59 -17.40 6.58 -1.06
N VAL A 60 -16.68 7.31 -1.93
CA VAL A 60 -17.23 8.43 -2.69
C VAL A 60 -18.37 7.97 -3.60
N ALA A 61 -18.20 6.83 -4.27
CA ALA A 61 -19.22 6.27 -5.15
C ALA A 61 -20.51 5.92 -4.42
N ASN A 62 -20.42 5.38 -3.20
CA ASN A 62 -21.61 5.09 -2.40
C ASN A 62 -22.15 6.30 -1.64
N SER A 63 -21.58 7.49 -1.85
CA SER A 63 -22.05 8.73 -1.24
C SER A 63 -23.16 9.35 -2.08
N HIS A 64 -24.38 9.35 -1.54
CA HIS A 64 -25.59 9.85 -2.22
C HIS A 64 -25.85 9.20 -3.61
N ALA A 65 -25.33 7.99 -3.82
CA ALA A 65 -25.45 7.22 -5.05
C ALA A 65 -25.23 5.71 -4.83
N HIS A 66 -25.45 4.90 -5.87
CA HIS A 66 -25.36 3.44 -5.85
C HIS A 66 -26.15 2.81 -4.68
N GLN A 67 -25.47 2.12 -3.75
CA GLN A 67 -26.11 1.50 -2.58
C GLN A 67 -26.36 2.52 -1.45
N ASN A 68 -25.96 3.77 -1.63
CA ASN A 68 -26.12 4.89 -0.69
C ASN A 68 -25.64 4.56 0.74
N THR A 69 -24.56 3.79 0.85
CA THR A 69 -24.01 3.37 2.15
C THR A 69 -23.18 4.46 2.83
N ARG A 70 -22.94 5.59 2.16
CA ARG A 70 -22.21 6.76 2.67
C ARG A 70 -23.01 8.04 2.42
N GLU A 71 -22.72 9.05 3.22
CA GLU A 71 -23.26 10.41 3.18
C GLU A 71 -22.11 11.39 3.45
N LEU A 72 -21.03 11.27 2.67
CA LEU A 72 -19.77 11.95 2.93
C LEU A 72 -19.98 13.46 2.99
N PHE A 73 -19.40 14.10 4.00
CA PHE A 73 -19.63 15.52 4.29
C PHE A 73 -18.34 16.13 4.82
N LEU A 74 -17.95 17.30 4.31
CA LEU A 74 -16.67 17.95 4.62
C LEU A 74 -16.82 19.46 4.46
N ASP A 75 -16.27 20.24 5.39
CA ASP A 75 -16.34 21.71 5.42
C ASP A 75 -17.77 22.24 5.21
N GLY A 76 -18.78 21.60 5.82
CA GLY A 76 -20.17 22.02 5.67
C GLY A 76 -20.84 21.69 4.32
N LYS A 77 -20.18 20.96 3.41
CA LYS A 77 -20.75 20.56 2.11
C LYS A 77 -20.62 19.06 1.85
N GLU A 78 -21.51 18.53 1.03
CA GLU A 78 -21.49 17.11 0.67
C GLU A 78 -20.36 16.76 -0.31
N ILE A 79 -19.86 15.53 -0.18
CA ILE A 79 -19.04 14.86 -1.17
C ILE A 79 -19.93 13.81 -1.83
N SER A 80 -20.36 14.06 -3.06
CA SER A 80 -21.35 13.23 -3.74
C SER A 80 -20.80 12.60 -5.01
N TRP A 81 -21.17 11.35 -5.30
CA TRP A 81 -20.85 10.75 -6.59
C TRP A 81 -21.60 11.43 -7.74
N GLN A 82 -22.73 12.08 -7.45
CA GLN A 82 -23.49 12.85 -8.45
C GLN A 82 -22.65 13.97 -9.07
N HIS A 83 -21.70 14.54 -8.32
CA HIS A 83 -20.76 15.53 -8.85
C HIS A 83 -19.89 14.93 -9.98
N VAL A 84 -19.50 13.66 -9.86
CA VAL A 84 -18.71 12.95 -10.88
C VAL A 84 -19.58 12.58 -12.08
N ILE A 85 -20.84 12.18 -11.83
CA ILE A 85 -21.81 11.86 -12.89
C ILE A 85 -22.11 13.11 -13.72
N GLY A 86 -22.50 14.21 -13.08
CA GLY A 86 -22.81 15.47 -13.77
C GLY A 86 -21.61 16.03 -14.53
N LEU A 87 -20.39 15.88 -13.99
CA LEU A 87 -19.19 16.24 -14.74
C LEU A 87 -19.00 15.38 -15.99
N LEU A 88 -19.20 14.05 -15.90
CA LEU A 88 -19.08 13.19 -17.07
C LEU A 88 -20.12 13.59 -18.14
N GLU A 89 -21.37 13.79 -17.75
CA GLU A 89 -22.46 14.18 -18.65
C GLU A 89 -22.17 15.51 -19.36
N TYR A 90 -21.63 16.47 -18.62
CA TYR A 90 -21.12 17.72 -19.15
C TYR A 90 -19.94 17.54 -20.12
N ASP A 91 -18.95 16.73 -19.74
CA ASP A 91 -17.70 16.55 -20.47
C ASP A 91 -17.91 15.81 -21.79
N VAL A 92 -18.88 14.89 -21.85
CA VAL A 92 -19.30 14.20 -23.08
C VAL A 92 -20.35 14.99 -23.89
N GLY A 93 -20.92 16.04 -23.31
CA GLY A 93 -21.88 16.92 -23.99
C GLY A 93 -23.27 16.33 -24.18
N ILE A 94 -23.77 15.52 -23.22
CA ILE A 94 -25.10 14.88 -23.33
C ILE A 94 -26.22 15.91 -23.54
N ASP A 95 -26.15 17.06 -22.87
CA ASP A 95 -27.17 18.11 -22.91
C ASP A 95 -26.81 19.26 -23.87
N ARG A 96 -25.94 19.02 -24.85
CA ARG A 96 -25.45 20.05 -25.78
C ARG A 96 -25.52 19.60 -27.23
N ASP A 97 -25.84 20.55 -28.12
CA ASP A 97 -25.77 20.34 -29.58
C ASP A 97 -24.32 20.35 -30.12
N ALA A 98 -23.32 20.51 -29.24
CA ALA A 98 -21.90 20.55 -29.58
C ALA A 98 -21.16 19.33 -29.00
N PRO A 99 -20.09 18.84 -29.67
CA PRO A 99 -19.28 17.74 -29.14
C PRO A 99 -18.71 18.07 -27.76
N GLY A 100 -18.68 17.07 -26.87
CA GLY A 100 -18.06 17.20 -25.55
C GLY A 100 -16.59 17.63 -25.61
N PHE A 101 -16.11 18.32 -24.56
CA PHE A 101 -14.74 18.82 -24.48
C PHE A 101 -13.71 17.73 -24.14
N HIS A 102 -14.16 16.61 -23.55
CA HIS A 102 -13.30 15.48 -23.14
C HIS A 102 -12.07 15.93 -22.33
N GLN A 103 -12.29 16.86 -21.40
CA GLN A 103 -11.26 17.44 -20.53
C GLN A 103 -10.69 16.40 -19.56
N THR A 104 -11.45 15.35 -19.26
CA THR A 104 -11.06 14.30 -18.33
C THR A 104 -10.92 12.94 -19.00
N LYS A 105 -10.29 12.00 -18.29
CA LYS A 105 -10.25 10.58 -18.70
C LYS A 105 -11.50 9.81 -18.26
N LEU A 106 -12.50 10.50 -17.71
CA LEU A 106 -13.72 9.86 -17.25
C LEU A 106 -14.46 9.25 -18.43
N THR A 107 -15.01 8.07 -18.17
CA THR A 107 -15.82 7.33 -19.13
C THR A 107 -17.00 6.73 -18.41
N VAL A 108 -17.95 6.18 -19.15
CA VAL A 108 -19.09 5.48 -18.56
C VAL A 108 -18.66 4.36 -17.61
N GLU A 109 -17.51 3.70 -17.85
CA GLU A 109 -16.98 2.65 -16.95
C GLU A 109 -16.50 3.20 -15.60
N HIS A 110 -16.10 4.49 -15.55
CA HIS A 110 -15.75 5.15 -14.28
C HIS A 110 -16.97 5.33 -13.39
N VAL A 111 -18.15 5.56 -13.97
CA VAL A 111 -19.39 5.81 -13.23
C VAL A 111 -20.19 4.52 -13.00
N ARG A 112 -20.31 3.67 -14.02
CA ARG A 112 -21.02 2.39 -13.97
C ARG A 112 -20.11 1.30 -13.42
N LEU A 113 -20.06 1.23 -12.09
CA LEU A 113 -19.15 0.34 -11.37
C LEU A 113 -19.59 -1.12 -11.39
N THR A 114 -19.22 -1.86 -12.43
CA THR A 114 -19.29 -3.33 -12.46
C THR A 114 -18.32 -3.95 -11.43
N PRO A 115 -18.48 -5.23 -11.01
CA PRO A 115 -17.53 -5.88 -10.11
C PRO A 115 -16.07 -5.79 -10.59
N ARG A 116 -15.84 -5.94 -11.89
CA ARG A 116 -14.52 -5.76 -12.52
C ARG A 116 -14.01 -4.32 -12.41
N ALA A 117 -14.85 -3.33 -12.73
CA ALA A 117 -14.50 -1.91 -12.64
C ALA A 117 -14.25 -1.46 -11.18
N ARG A 118 -14.89 -2.10 -10.19
CA ARG A 118 -14.63 -1.87 -8.76
C ARG A 118 -13.21 -2.27 -8.35
N MET A 119 -12.66 -3.30 -8.98
CA MET A 119 -11.32 -3.82 -8.70
C MET A 119 -10.21 -3.11 -9.48
N ASN A 120 -10.54 -2.32 -10.50
CA ASN A 120 -9.55 -1.65 -11.34
C ASN A 120 -9.00 -0.38 -10.65
N VAL A 121 -7.70 -0.41 -10.34
CA VAL A 121 -6.98 0.70 -9.70
C VAL A 121 -6.89 1.92 -10.62
N ALA A 122 -6.68 1.72 -11.93
CA ALA A 122 -6.53 2.82 -12.88
C ALA A 122 -7.81 3.66 -12.97
N LEU A 123 -8.98 3.02 -13.05
CA LEU A 123 -10.26 3.72 -13.03
C LEU A 123 -10.48 4.49 -11.72
N ALA A 124 -10.05 3.92 -10.59
CA ALA A 124 -10.16 4.60 -9.29
C ALA A 124 -9.25 5.84 -9.20
N ALA A 125 -7.99 5.71 -9.64
CA ALA A 125 -7.04 6.82 -9.64
C ALA A 125 -7.44 7.92 -10.64
N GLN A 126 -7.95 7.56 -11.81
CA GLN A 126 -8.45 8.51 -12.80
C GLN A 126 -9.69 9.26 -12.31
N ALA A 127 -10.60 8.59 -11.58
CA ALA A 127 -11.78 9.23 -11.01
C ALA A 127 -11.44 10.23 -9.90
N LEU A 128 -10.44 9.95 -9.08
CA LEU A 128 -10.02 10.79 -7.95
C LEU A 128 -8.87 11.76 -8.32
N SER A 129 -8.69 12.07 -9.60
CA SER A 129 -7.51 12.80 -10.06
C SER A 129 -7.63 14.32 -9.93
N LYS A 130 -6.48 15.01 -9.97
CA LYS A 130 -6.43 16.48 -10.07
C LYS A 130 -7.19 17.00 -11.29
N SER A 131 -7.07 16.36 -12.45
CA SER A 131 -7.75 16.81 -13.67
C SER A 131 -9.27 16.79 -13.53
N VAL A 132 -9.82 15.81 -12.80
CA VAL A 132 -11.26 15.76 -12.49
C VAL A 132 -11.63 16.89 -11.53
N ALA A 133 -10.82 17.15 -10.51
CA ALA A 133 -11.06 18.27 -9.60
C ALA A 133 -11.00 19.64 -10.30
N ASP A 134 -10.04 19.85 -11.19
CA ASP A 134 -9.91 21.08 -11.98
C ASP A 134 -11.12 21.25 -12.93
N ALA A 135 -11.58 20.17 -13.58
CA ALA A 135 -12.76 20.22 -14.44
C ALA A 135 -14.06 20.47 -13.66
N MET A 136 -14.18 19.91 -12.44
CA MET A 136 -15.28 20.24 -11.53
C MET A 136 -15.29 21.73 -11.14
N GLU A 137 -14.11 22.33 -10.98
CA GLU A 137 -13.99 23.77 -10.66
C GLU A 137 -14.49 24.65 -11.80
N GLN A 138 -14.19 24.28 -13.04
CA GLN A 138 -14.65 25.02 -14.22
C GLN A 138 -16.15 24.87 -14.43
N HIS A 139 -16.71 23.70 -14.14
CA HIS A 139 -18.13 23.43 -14.41
C HIS A 139 -19.06 23.90 -13.29
N ASN A 140 -18.81 23.49 -12.03
CA ASN A 140 -19.69 23.73 -10.88
C ASN A 140 -18.86 24.03 -9.61
N PRO A 141 -18.21 25.22 -9.53
CA PRO A 141 -17.23 25.51 -8.49
C PRO A 141 -17.83 25.46 -7.08
N ASP A 142 -19.02 26.04 -6.87
CA ASP A 142 -19.63 26.20 -5.55
C ASP A 142 -20.14 24.88 -4.96
N VAL A 143 -20.67 24.00 -5.80
CA VAL A 143 -21.26 22.72 -5.38
C VAL A 143 -20.15 21.70 -5.07
N THR A 144 -19.08 21.71 -5.87
CA THR A 144 -18.08 20.63 -5.84
C THR A 144 -16.90 20.87 -4.90
N VAL A 145 -16.84 22.00 -4.18
CA VAL A 145 -15.69 22.43 -3.35
C VAL A 145 -15.11 21.28 -2.49
N SER A 146 -15.95 20.62 -1.70
CA SER A 146 -15.49 19.57 -0.78
C SER A 146 -15.08 18.28 -1.50
N THR A 147 -15.74 17.97 -2.62
CA THR A 147 -15.36 16.83 -3.48
C THR A 147 -13.99 17.06 -4.12
N ARG A 148 -13.77 18.26 -4.67
CA ARG A 148 -12.49 18.68 -5.24
C ARG A 148 -11.38 18.63 -4.19
N LYS A 149 -11.63 19.14 -2.99
CA LYS A 149 -10.66 19.11 -1.88
C LYS A 149 -10.21 17.67 -1.56
N LEU A 150 -11.16 16.73 -1.46
CA LEU A 150 -10.81 15.31 -1.26
C LEU A 150 -9.99 14.75 -2.44
N PHE A 151 -10.41 15.04 -3.68
CA PHE A 151 -9.74 14.48 -4.87
C PHE A 151 -8.30 15.00 -4.98
N LEU A 152 -8.09 16.30 -4.78
CA LEU A 152 -6.75 16.90 -4.77
C LEU A 152 -5.85 16.26 -3.70
N LYS A 153 -6.37 16.07 -2.47
CA LYS A 153 -5.62 15.41 -1.39
C LYS A 153 -5.28 13.95 -1.73
N MET A 154 -6.19 13.23 -2.36
CA MET A 154 -5.99 11.83 -2.71
C MET A 154 -5.07 11.64 -3.93
N ASP A 155 -5.16 12.50 -4.94
CA ASP A 155 -4.26 12.52 -6.11
C ASP A 155 -2.82 12.78 -5.67
N GLU A 156 -2.61 13.81 -4.85
CA GLU A 156 -1.29 14.16 -4.33
C GLU A 156 -0.72 13.05 -3.43
N PHE A 157 -1.55 12.49 -2.52
CA PHE A 157 -1.18 11.33 -1.73
C PHE A 157 -0.78 10.14 -2.62
N PHE A 158 -1.54 9.84 -3.66
CA PHE A 158 -1.27 8.70 -4.53
C PHE A 158 0.02 8.89 -5.33
N ASP A 159 0.26 10.09 -5.88
CA ASP A 159 1.50 10.40 -6.60
C ASP A 159 2.71 10.21 -5.68
N ILE A 160 2.66 10.69 -4.43
CA ILE A 160 3.75 10.51 -3.46
C ILE A 160 3.98 9.02 -3.13
N MET A 161 2.90 8.26 -3.00
CA MET A 161 2.94 6.86 -2.57
C MET A 161 3.11 5.85 -3.71
N ASN A 162 3.17 6.29 -4.97
CA ASN A 162 3.23 5.44 -6.15
C ASN A 162 4.38 5.82 -7.10
N VAL A 163 5.54 6.16 -6.56
CA VAL A 163 6.72 6.51 -7.35
C VAL A 163 7.35 5.23 -7.94
N LYS A 164 7.21 5.02 -9.25
CA LYS A 164 7.61 3.76 -9.92
C LYS A 164 9.03 3.76 -10.47
N SER A 165 9.52 4.93 -10.87
CA SER A 165 10.81 5.05 -11.54
C SER A 165 11.51 6.38 -11.22
N THR A 166 12.78 6.46 -11.58
CA THR A 166 13.59 7.67 -11.40
C THR A 166 13.34 8.74 -12.47
N VAL A 167 12.63 8.38 -13.55
CA VAL A 167 12.45 9.24 -14.74
C VAL A 167 11.01 9.71 -14.94
N GLU A 168 10.02 8.98 -14.42
CA GLU A 168 8.59 9.28 -14.62
C GLU A 168 8.25 10.70 -14.16
N GLY A 169 8.56 11.08 -12.92
CA GLY A 169 8.30 12.44 -12.44
C GLY A 169 9.03 13.54 -13.21
N ILE A 170 10.12 13.23 -13.92
CA ILE A 170 10.80 14.17 -14.81
C ILE A 170 10.00 14.31 -16.11
N HIS A 171 9.66 13.19 -16.75
CA HIS A 171 8.93 13.19 -18.03
C HIS A 171 7.52 13.77 -17.89
N THR A 172 6.84 13.52 -16.78
CA THR A 172 5.49 14.05 -16.53
C THR A 172 5.50 15.41 -15.86
N ASN A 173 6.69 15.98 -15.58
CA ASN A 173 6.87 17.22 -14.82
C ASN A 173 6.08 17.25 -13.50
N LYS A 174 6.06 16.12 -12.77
CA LYS A 174 5.38 15.97 -11.47
C LYS A 174 6.43 15.76 -10.38
N GLU A 175 6.58 16.73 -9.48
CA GLU A 175 7.55 16.63 -8.36
C GLU A 175 7.21 15.46 -7.44
N ASN A 176 5.92 15.21 -7.19
CA ASN A 176 5.46 14.14 -6.31
C ASN A 176 5.80 12.72 -6.82
N LEU A 177 5.97 12.56 -8.13
CA LEU A 177 6.41 11.31 -8.78
C LEU A 177 7.93 11.16 -8.89
N LYS A 178 8.73 12.05 -8.27
CA LYS A 178 10.19 11.91 -8.26
C LYS A 178 10.65 10.94 -7.15
N PRO A 179 11.73 10.18 -7.35
CA PRO A 179 12.27 9.30 -6.32
C PRO A 179 12.66 10.10 -5.07
N PHE A 180 12.40 9.56 -3.89
CA PHE A 180 12.94 10.13 -2.65
C PHE A 180 14.45 9.93 -2.62
N LYS A 181 15.20 10.98 -2.33
CA LYS A 181 16.68 10.95 -2.26
C LYS A 181 17.15 11.45 -0.91
N LYS A 182 18.43 11.23 -0.61
CA LYS A 182 19.06 11.75 0.61
C LYS A 182 18.77 13.25 0.76
N PRO A 183 18.46 13.72 1.98
CA PRO A 183 18.12 15.12 2.20
C PRO A 183 19.22 16.03 1.65
N ASN A 184 18.84 16.95 0.76
CA ASN A 184 19.73 18.01 0.30
C ASN A 184 19.42 19.27 1.11
N PRO A 185 20.37 19.80 1.92
CA PRO A 185 20.16 21.01 2.69
C PRO A 185 19.72 22.23 1.85
N LEU A 186 20.11 22.26 0.56
CA LEU A 186 19.76 23.34 -0.36
C LEU A 186 18.37 23.18 -0.99
N LYS A 187 17.84 21.95 -1.01
CA LYS A 187 16.52 21.63 -1.56
C LYS A 187 15.87 20.52 -0.72
N PRO A 188 15.24 20.86 0.41
CA PRO A 188 14.56 19.87 1.25
C PRO A 188 13.38 19.26 0.50
N ASP A 189 13.16 17.96 0.70
CA ASP A 189 11.99 17.26 0.14
C ASP A 189 10.78 17.51 1.05
N GLY A 190 9.90 18.41 0.62
CA GLY A 190 8.70 18.80 1.37
C GLY A 190 7.58 17.76 1.36
N ARG A 191 7.71 16.62 0.66
CA ARG A 191 6.60 15.66 0.50
C ARG A 191 6.29 14.90 1.78
N LEU A 192 7.32 14.57 2.57
CA LEU A 192 7.12 13.92 3.87
C LEU A 192 6.44 14.88 4.86
N ASP A 193 6.82 16.16 4.84
CA ASP A 193 6.15 17.19 5.64
C ASP A 193 4.71 17.43 5.15
N TRP A 194 4.47 17.43 3.84
CA TRP A 194 3.10 17.50 3.31
C TRP A 194 2.24 16.33 3.77
N LEU A 195 2.77 15.11 3.78
CA LEU A 195 2.05 13.94 4.29
C LEU A 195 1.63 14.11 5.76
N GLU A 196 2.50 14.71 6.59
CA GLU A 196 2.25 14.97 8.01
C GLU A 196 1.34 16.18 8.24
N SER A 197 1.82 17.35 7.84
CA SER A 197 1.25 18.66 8.14
C SER A 197 -0.02 18.96 7.33
N ASN A 198 -0.17 18.36 6.14
CA ASN A 198 -1.32 18.60 5.27
C ASN A 198 -2.27 17.41 5.19
N PHE A 199 -1.77 16.22 4.86
CA PHE A 199 -2.64 15.07 4.59
C PHE A 199 -3.18 14.40 5.86
N LEU A 200 -2.33 14.07 6.83
CA LEU A 200 -2.80 13.53 8.12
C LEU A 200 -3.66 14.54 8.88
N LYS A 201 -3.24 15.80 8.91
CA LYS A 201 -4.04 16.90 9.49
C LYS A 201 -5.42 16.96 8.85
N PHE A 202 -5.52 16.93 7.52
CA PHE A 202 -6.80 16.88 6.80
C PHE A 202 -7.69 15.72 7.26
N LEU A 203 -7.17 14.50 7.36
CA LEU A 203 -7.95 13.33 7.81
C LEU A 203 -8.42 13.47 9.27
N ASN A 204 -7.59 14.07 10.12
CA ASN A 204 -7.90 14.28 11.54
C ASN A 204 -8.95 15.38 11.72
N ASP A 205 -8.78 16.52 11.04
CA ASP A 205 -9.72 17.64 11.05
C ASP A 205 -11.09 17.21 10.51
N TRP A 206 -11.11 16.46 9.40
CA TRP A 206 -12.36 15.96 8.82
C TRP A 206 -13.12 15.05 9.79
N GLN A 207 -12.44 14.12 10.47
CA GLN A 207 -13.09 13.29 11.48
C GLN A 207 -13.53 14.09 12.71
N ALA A 208 -12.78 15.12 13.10
CA ALA A 208 -13.12 15.98 14.22
C ALA A 208 -14.38 16.82 13.91
N GLU A 209 -14.47 17.39 12.71
CA GLU A 209 -15.65 18.10 12.21
C GLU A 209 -16.90 17.23 12.34
N ILE A 210 -16.87 16.01 11.78
CA ILE A 210 -18.02 15.10 11.83
C ILE A 210 -18.39 14.68 13.24
N LYS A 211 -17.41 14.48 14.12
CA LYS A 211 -17.67 14.17 15.53
C LYS A 211 -18.35 15.33 16.25
N ALA A 212 -17.99 16.57 15.92
CA ALA A 212 -18.50 17.78 16.54
C ALA A 212 -19.92 18.16 16.11
N ILE A 213 -20.46 17.56 15.04
CA ILE A 213 -21.84 17.83 14.59
C ILE A 213 -22.83 17.42 15.71
N PRO A 214 -23.65 18.37 16.23
CA PRO A 214 -24.67 18.07 17.23
C PRO A 214 -25.84 17.30 16.59
N ASP A 215 -26.62 16.60 17.41
CA ASP A 215 -27.90 15.98 17.01
C ASP A 215 -27.82 14.95 15.86
N VAL A 216 -26.64 14.37 15.63
CA VAL A 216 -26.43 13.26 14.68
C VAL A 216 -25.90 12.04 15.43
N ASP A 217 -26.54 10.89 15.20
CA ASP A 217 -26.15 9.63 15.81
C ASP A 217 -24.79 9.12 15.31
N ASP A 218 -24.08 8.36 16.15
CA ASP A 218 -22.74 7.84 15.82
C ASP A 218 -22.74 6.96 14.57
N LYS A 219 -23.82 6.21 14.31
CA LYS A 219 -23.91 5.34 13.15
C LYS A 219 -24.02 6.14 11.86
N ARG A 220 -24.75 7.26 11.86
CA ARG A 220 -24.76 8.21 10.73
C ARG A 220 -23.44 8.96 10.60
N LYS A 221 -22.82 9.42 11.70
CA LYS A 221 -21.48 10.03 11.68
C LYS A 221 -20.44 9.12 11.00
N LEU A 222 -20.49 7.80 11.24
CA LEU A 222 -19.62 6.83 10.56
C LEU A 222 -19.83 6.75 9.04
N ARG A 223 -20.99 7.16 8.52
CA ARG A 223 -21.28 7.23 7.08
C ARG A 223 -20.83 8.55 6.45
N MET A 224 -20.56 9.59 7.25
CA MET A 224 -20.18 10.93 6.80
C MET A 224 -18.69 11.12 6.55
N CYS A 225 -17.88 10.11 6.85
CA CYS A 225 -16.47 10.04 6.50
C CYS A 225 -16.18 8.81 5.62
N LEU A 226 -14.96 8.73 5.10
CA LEU A 226 -14.44 7.46 4.57
C LEU A 226 -14.59 6.36 5.63
N SER A 227 -14.68 5.10 5.17
CA SER A 227 -14.81 3.97 6.10
C SER A 227 -13.68 4.01 7.15
N PRO A 228 -13.94 3.65 8.42
CA PRO A 228 -12.89 3.53 9.43
C PRO A 228 -11.73 2.67 8.95
N GLN A 229 -12.07 1.67 8.12
CA GLN A 229 -11.13 0.77 7.52
C GLN A 229 -10.12 1.47 6.60
N THR A 230 -10.62 2.32 5.72
CA THR A 230 -9.84 3.12 4.78
C THR A 230 -9.02 4.19 5.52
N LEU A 231 -9.65 4.92 6.45
CA LEU A 231 -8.97 5.99 7.21
C LEU A 231 -7.80 5.44 8.03
N ASN A 232 -8.00 4.34 8.74
CA ASN A 232 -6.91 3.73 9.49
C ASN A 232 -5.79 3.23 8.57
N GLY A 233 -6.14 2.67 7.41
CA GLY A 233 -5.15 2.22 6.43
C GLY A 233 -4.32 3.38 5.85
N LEU A 234 -4.95 4.51 5.55
CA LEU A 234 -4.27 5.73 5.14
C LEU A 234 -3.31 6.22 6.23
N ARG A 235 -3.79 6.35 7.48
CA ARG A 235 -2.95 6.78 8.61
C ARG A 235 -1.76 5.88 8.85
N ILE A 236 -1.98 4.56 8.90
CA ILE A 236 -0.92 3.56 9.11
C ILE A 236 0.16 3.73 8.04
N THR A 237 -0.27 3.79 6.78
CA THR A 237 0.64 3.87 5.63
C THR A 237 1.44 5.16 5.63
N VAL A 238 0.82 6.30 5.95
CA VAL A 238 1.50 7.60 6.02
C VAL A 238 2.48 7.66 7.18
N HIS A 239 2.07 7.30 8.40
CA HIS A 239 2.94 7.26 9.58
C HIS A 239 4.16 6.36 9.36
N SER A 240 3.93 5.17 8.79
CA SER A 240 5.02 4.27 8.41
C SER A 240 5.96 4.88 7.38
N THR A 241 5.43 5.54 6.35
CA THR A 241 6.24 6.10 5.26
C THR A 241 7.11 7.25 5.73
N ILE A 242 6.56 8.18 6.53
CA ILE A 242 7.28 9.31 7.12
C ILE A 242 8.48 8.83 7.95
N LYS A 243 8.32 7.74 8.70
CA LYS A 243 9.42 7.18 9.51
C LYS A 243 10.39 6.32 8.70
N LEU A 244 9.87 5.50 7.79
CA LEU A 244 10.64 4.50 7.05
C LEU A 244 11.56 5.12 6.00
N ILE A 245 11.08 6.09 5.21
CA ILE A 245 11.87 6.66 4.11
C ILE A 245 13.19 7.28 4.60
N PRO A 246 13.20 8.14 5.64
CA PRO A 246 14.45 8.69 6.17
C PRO A 246 15.41 7.62 6.72
N ILE A 247 14.89 6.52 7.27
CA ILE A 247 15.71 5.40 7.75
C ILE A 247 16.38 4.71 6.57
N LEU A 248 15.61 4.36 5.53
CA LEU A 248 16.15 3.71 4.33
C LEU A 248 17.21 4.57 3.65
N LEU A 249 16.99 5.88 3.53
CA LEU A 249 17.94 6.79 2.89
C LEU A 249 19.23 7.00 3.69
N LYS A 250 19.27 6.66 4.98
CA LYS A 250 20.49 6.67 5.79
C LYS A 250 21.33 5.41 5.62
N GLU A 251 20.72 4.31 5.15
CA GLU A 251 21.43 3.05 4.99
C GLU A 251 22.51 3.15 3.89
N PRO A 252 23.70 2.56 4.13
CA PRO A 252 24.76 2.49 3.13
C PRO A 252 24.27 1.81 1.84
N GLY A 253 24.55 2.43 0.69
CA GLY A 253 24.18 1.90 -0.63
C GLY A 253 22.77 2.21 -1.11
N ILE A 254 21.91 2.83 -0.29
CA ILE A 254 20.59 3.31 -0.74
C ILE A 254 20.72 4.75 -1.25
N GLU A 255 20.62 4.92 -2.58
CA GLU A 255 20.66 6.23 -3.22
C GLU A 255 19.30 6.92 -3.26
N PHE A 256 18.24 6.11 -3.42
CA PHE A 256 16.87 6.59 -3.52
C PHE A 256 15.86 5.53 -3.07
N VAL A 257 14.63 5.97 -2.81
CA VAL A 257 13.49 5.11 -2.47
C VAL A 257 12.35 5.31 -3.47
N LEU A 258 11.78 4.21 -3.94
CA LEU A 258 10.62 4.13 -4.83
C LEU A 258 9.43 3.59 -4.03
N THR A 259 8.40 4.40 -3.83
CA THR A 259 7.24 4.05 -2.98
C THR A 259 6.30 3.03 -3.63
N ASP A 260 6.34 2.85 -4.96
CA ASP A 260 5.70 1.74 -5.66
C ASP A 260 6.19 0.36 -5.16
N ARG A 261 7.33 0.27 -4.47
CA ARG A 261 7.79 -0.98 -3.85
C ARG A 261 7.06 -1.32 -2.56
N PHE A 262 6.19 -0.44 -2.06
CA PHE A 262 5.46 -0.59 -0.81
C PHE A 262 4.01 -1.05 -1.06
N ASN A 263 3.79 -1.91 -2.05
CA ASN A 263 2.48 -2.45 -2.41
C ASN A 263 2.49 -3.99 -2.55
N GLN A 264 1.32 -4.56 -2.80
CA GLN A 264 1.15 -6.00 -2.99
C GLN A 264 1.06 -6.42 -4.46
N ASP A 265 1.28 -5.51 -5.40
CA ASP A 265 1.21 -5.80 -6.84
C ASP A 265 2.09 -6.99 -7.25
N PRO A 266 3.34 -7.18 -6.73
CA PRO A 266 4.15 -8.35 -7.09
C PRO A 266 3.54 -9.69 -6.67
N ILE A 267 2.81 -9.74 -5.54
CA ILE A 267 2.15 -10.98 -5.10
C ILE A 267 0.84 -11.20 -5.88
N GLU A 268 0.10 -10.14 -6.22
CA GLU A 268 -1.05 -10.24 -7.11
C GLU A 268 -0.65 -10.72 -8.52
N GLU A 269 0.48 -10.24 -9.05
CA GLU A 269 1.05 -10.70 -10.30
C GLU A 269 1.42 -12.19 -10.23
N HIS A 270 1.99 -12.65 -9.10
CA HIS A 270 2.27 -14.07 -8.88
C HIS A 270 0.99 -14.91 -8.90
N PHE A 271 -0.09 -14.44 -8.25
CA PHE A 271 -1.40 -15.11 -8.33
C PHE A 271 -1.98 -15.11 -9.75
N GLY A 272 -1.75 -14.05 -10.52
CA GLY A 272 -2.10 -13.99 -11.95
C GLY A 272 -1.36 -15.07 -12.76
N LYS A 273 -0.04 -15.21 -12.56
CA LYS A 273 0.78 -16.26 -13.20
C LYS A 273 0.31 -17.65 -12.81
N GLN A 274 -0.07 -17.84 -11.55
CA GLN A 274 -0.64 -19.09 -11.05
C GLN A 274 -1.92 -19.47 -11.80
N ARG A 275 -2.91 -18.56 -11.89
CA ARG A 275 -4.16 -18.79 -12.62
C ARG A 275 -3.92 -19.02 -14.11
N ALA A 276 -3.08 -18.19 -14.74
CA ALA A 276 -2.78 -18.31 -16.17
C ALA A 276 -2.18 -19.67 -16.56
N ARG A 277 -1.37 -20.27 -15.68
CA ARG A 277 -0.78 -21.60 -15.92
C ARG A 277 -1.78 -22.75 -15.88
N LEU A 278 -2.92 -22.55 -15.25
CA LEU A 278 -3.97 -23.55 -15.12
C LEU A 278 -5.03 -23.41 -16.23
N GLY A 279 -4.81 -22.50 -17.19
CA GLY A 279 -5.73 -22.24 -18.30
C GLY A 279 -7.06 -21.70 -17.78
N GLY A 280 -8.17 -22.36 -18.15
CA GLY A 280 -9.53 -22.00 -17.70
C GLY A 280 -9.92 -22.52 -16.32
N CYS A 281 -8.99 -23.11 -15.56
CA CYS A 281 -9.28 -23.58 -14.20
C CYS A 281 -9.10 -22.43 -13.19
N ASP A 282 -10.15 -21.61 -13.05
CA ASP A 282 -10.15 -20.46 -12.15
C ASP A 282 -10.09 -20.84 -10.65
N ASN A 283 -10.49 -22.07 -10.31
CA ASN A 283 -10.54 -22.60 -8.94
C ASN A 283 -9.73 -23.91 -8.80
N PRO A 284 -8.39 -23.85 -8.71
CA PRO A 284 -7.56 -25.04 -8.56
C PRO A 284 -7.67 -25.68 -7.18
N SER A 285 -7.49 -27.01 -7.15
CA SER A 285 -7.20 -27.75 -5.91
C SER A 285 -5.81 -27.42 -5.36
N LEU A 286 -5.58 -27.71 -4.08
CA LEU A 286 -4.28 -27.52 -3.43
C LEU A 286 -3.16 -28.29 -4.15
N GLY A 287 -3.43 -29.51 -4.64
CA GLY A 287 -2.46 -30.30 -5.39
C GLY A 287 -2.09 -29.68 -6.75
N GLN A 288 -3.09 -29.12 -7.45
CA GLN A 288 -2.86 -28.39 -8.70
C GLN A 288 -2.08 -27.09 -8.45
N TYR A 289 -2.42 -26.35 -7.39
CA TYR A 289 -1.68 -25.16 -6.97
C TYR A 289 -0.22 -25.50 -6.65
N GLY A 290 0.02 -26.53 -5.83
CA GLY A 290 1.37 -26.98 -5.46
C GLY A 290 2.18 -27.44 -6.68
N SER A 291 1.56 -28.16 -7.60
CA SER A 291 2.19 -28.59 -8.85
C SER A 291 2.56 -27.38 -9.75
N SER A 292 1.69 -26.38 -9.81
CA SER A 292 1.94 -25.14 -10.56
C SER A 292 3.04 -24.30 -9.91
N GLU A 293 3.05 -24.19 -8.58
CA GLU A 293 4.11 -23.50 -7.83
C GLU A 293 5.47 -24.16 -8.06
N GLY A 294 5.56 -25.49 -7.98
CA GLY A 294 6.80 -26.22 -8.27
C GLY A 294 7.33 -25.94 -9.68
N LYS A 295 6.44 -25.85 -10.67
CA LYS A 295 6.80 -25.47 -12.05
C LYS A 295 7.24 -24.01 -12.17
N LEU A 296 6.63 -23.09 -11.42
CA LEU A 296 7.03 -21.68 -11.40
C LEU A 296 8.41 -21.49 -10.76
N ILE A 297 8.69 -22.22 -9.68
CA ILE A 297 10.00 -22.22 -9.03
C ILE A 297 11.05 -22.79 -9.99
N ALA A 298 10.81 -23.98 -10.57
CA ALA A 298 11.72 -24.60 -11.52
C ALA A 298 11.99 -23.72 -12.75
N ALA A 299 10.97 -23.05 -13.29
CA ALA A 299 11.13 -22.12 -14.40
C ALA A 299 11.97 -20.88 -14.02
N LYS A 300 11.84 -20.36 -12.79
CA LYS A 300 12.70 -19.28 -12.28
C LYS A 300 14.15 -19.76 -12.13
N ASP A 301 14.36 -20.96 -11.60
CA ASP A 301 15.70 -21.54 -11.43
C ASP A 301 16.38 -21.80 -12.79
N GLN A 302 15.63 -22.26 -13.79
CA GLN A 302 16.14 -22.41 -15.17
C GLN A 302 16.48 -21.07 -15.84
N ALA A 303 15.89 -19.96 -15.37
CA ALA A 303 16.24 -18.62 -15.84
C ALA A 303 17.52 -18.06 -15.20
N ILE A 304 18.07 -18.72 -14.17
CA ILE A 304 19.35 -18.37 -13.56
C ILE A 304 20.48 -18.84 -14.49
N LEU A 305 21.22 -17.89 -15.05
CA LEU A 305 22.36 -18.19 -15.91
C LEU A 305 23.46 -18.92 -15.11
N VAL A 306 24.01 -19.98 -15.71
CA VAL A 306 25.21 -20.65 -15.19
C VAL A 306 26.40 -19.70 -15.38
N MET A 307 26.77 -18.98 -14.32
CA MET A 307 27.88 -18.02 -14.34
C MET A 307 29.26 -18.68 -14.40
N ARG A 308 29.36 -19.98 -14.06
CA ARG A 308 30.59 -20.79 -14.12
C ARG A 308 30.25 -22.20 -14.60
N GLY A 309 30.39 -22.42 -15.90
CA GLY A 309 30.27 -23.72 -16.55
C GLY A 309 31.23 -23.77 -17.74
N ASN A 310 31.78 -24.95 -18.03
CA ASN A 310 32.78 -25.13 -19.08
C ASN A 310 32.24 -24.91 -20.51
N THR A 311 30.92 -24.81 -20.67
CA THR A 311 30.26 -24.44 -21.93
C THR A 311 30.12 -22.92 -22.01
N SER A 312 31.16 -22.25 -22.51
CA SER A 312 31.11 -20.85 -22.93
C SER A 312 30.48 -20.76 -24.32
N GLY A 313 29.48 -19.90 -24.53
CA GLY A 313 29.25 -19.42 -25.90
C GLY A 313 27.90 -18.81 -26.27
N THR A 314 26.76 -19.46 -26.06
CA THR A 314 25.67 -19.24 -27.05
C THR A 314 24.46 -18.42 -26.64
N ASN A 315 24.21 -18.14 -25.35
CA ASN A 315 23.01 -17.40 -24.94
C ASN A 315 23.33 -16.22 -24.02
N LYS A 316 23.65 -15.06 -24.60
CA LYS A 316 23.58 -13.77 -23.90
C LYS A 316 22.15 -13.22 -24.03
N PRO A 317 21.36 -13.09 -22.95
CA PRO A 317 20.01 -12.56 -23.02
C PRO A 317 20.01 -11.04 -23.27
N LYS A 318 18.95 -10.55 -23.94
CA LYS A 318 18.69 -9.12 -24.22
C LYS A 318 18.32 -8.29 -22.97
N GLN A 319 18.10 -8.92 -21.82
CA GLN A 319 17.90 -8.24 -20.54
C GLN A 319 18.70 -8.95 -19.44
N LYS A 320 19.44 -8.17 -18.64
CA LYS A 320 20.02 -8.67 -17.39
C LYS A 320 18.88 -9.01 -16.42
N PRO A 321 18.85 -10.22 -15.82
CA PRO A 321 17.91 -10.50 -14.75
C PRO A 321 18.12 -9.47 -13.64
N ARG A 322 17.02 -8.91 -13.11
CA ARG A 322 17.07 -8.07 -11.91
C ARG A 322 17.53 -8.95 -10.75
N ILE A 323 18.81 -8.88 -10.42
CA ILE A 323 19.36 -9.54 -9.23
C ILE A 323 18.80 -8.77 -8.05
N ASN A 324 17.86 -9.38 -7.31
CA ASN A 324 17.61 -8.95 -5.94
C ASN A 324 18.92 -9.17 -5.19
N ILE A 325 19.62 -8.08 -4.87
CA ILE A 325 20.79 -8.13 -4.01
C ILE A 325 20.26 -8.45 -2.61
N HIS A 326 20.17 -9.74 -2.32
CA HIS A 326 19.95 -10.20 -0.96
C HIS A 326 21.24 -10.00 -0.18
N ASP A 327 21.12 -9.59 1.09
CA ASP A 327 22.23 -9.62 2.01
C ASP A 327 22.74 -11.07 2.12
N MET A 328 23.95 -11.30 1.57
CA MET A 328 24.60 -12.60 1.55
C MET A 328 25.39 -12.87 2.83
N THR A 329 25.24 -12.04 3.87
CA THR A 329 25.89 -12.28 5.16
C THR A 329 25.47 -13.66 5.68
N PRO A 330 26.41 -14.60 5.86
CA PRO A 330 26.09 -15.92 6.35
C PRO A 330 25.45 -15.81 7.73
N LEU A 331 24.27 -16.40 7.91
CA LEU A 331 23.68 -16.52 9.24
C LEU A 331 24.68 -17.20 10.18
N PRO A 332 24.89 -16.69 11.40
CA PRO A 332 25.82 -17.29 12.34
C PRO A 332 25.43 -18.75 12.57
N LYS A 333 26.39 -19.66 12.31
CA LYS A 333 26.19 -21.10 12.54
C LYS A 333 25.85 -21.32 14.01
N ARG A 334 24.76 -22.06 14.26
CA ARG A 334 24.41 -22.53 15.61
C ARG A 334 25.67 -23.19 16.21
N PRO A 335 26.15 -22.76 17.39
CA PRO A 335 27.30 -23.39 18.02
C PRO A 335 27.03 -24.88 18.18
N LYS A 336 27.95 -25.72 17.74
CA LYS A 336 27.89 -27.16 18.03
C LYS A 336 28.00 -27.29 19.55
N ILE A 337 26.97 -27.83 20.19
CA ILE A 337 27.07 -28.27 21.58
C ILE A 337 28.07 -29.43 21.56
N GLU A 338 29.30 -29.19 22.02
CA GLU A 338 30.24 -30.26 22.31
C GLU A 338 29.61 -31.13 23.41
N LYS A 339 29.25 -32.36 23.07
CA LYS A 339 28.91 -33.37 24.07
C LYS A 339 30.17 -33.58 24.92
N LYS A 340 30.20 -32.99 26.12
CA LYS A 340 31.21 -33.33 27.13
C LYS A 340 31.20 -34.85 27.32
N LYS A 341 32.33 -35.50 27.01
CA LYS A 341 32.58 -36.90 27.38
C LYS A 341 32.39 -37.00 28.90
N LYS A 342 31.47 -37.85 29.34
CA LYS A 342 31.39 -38.30 30.74
C LYS A 342 32.75 -38.94 31.07
N LYS A 343 33.40 -38.42 32.11
CA LYS A 343 34.52 -39.10 32.78
C LYS A 343 33.93 -40.30 33.50
N ASP A 344 34.46 -41.49 33.23
CA ASP A 344 34.33 -42.61 34.15
C ASP A 344 35.21 -42.26 35.36
N ALA A 345 34.56 -42.07 36.50
CA ALA A 345 35.18 -41.99 37.81
C ALA A 345 34.77 -43.27 38.53
N ASP A 346 35.78 -43.99 39.00
CA ASP A 346 35.67 -45.12 39.90
C ASP A 346 34.82 -44.76 41.11
N ASP A 347 33.85 -45.61 41.45
CA ASP A 347 33.05 -45.54 42.67
C ASP A 347 33.25 -46.85 43.44
N ASP A 348 34.39 -46.93 44.12
CA ASP A 348 34.60 -47.84 45.25
C ASP A 348 34.23 -47.09 46.53
N GLY A 349 33.17 -47.55 47.18
CA GLY A 349 32.92 -47.32 48.60
C GLY A 349 31.71 -46.43 48.93
N LEU A 350 30.60 -47.06 49.31
CA LEU A 350 30.15 -47.12 50.70
C LEU A 350 28.78 -47.83 50.78
N PHE A 351 28.80 -49.13 51.04
CA PHE A 351 27.71 -49.76 51.80
C PHE A 351 27.83 -49.30 53.25
N GLY A 352 26.74 -48.80 53.82
CA GLY A 352 26.68 -48.51 55.25
C GLY A 352 25.40 -47.86 55.72
N ASN A 353 24.41 -48.69 56.07
CA ASN A 353 23.38 -48.47 57.10
C ASN A 353 22.25 -47.48 56.71
N LEU A 354 20.95 -47.79 56.84
CA LEU A 354 20.27 -48.40 57.98
C LEU A 354 18.85 -48.92 57.60
N GLU A 355 18.44 -50.01 58.23
CA GLU A 355 17.05 -50.48 58.34
C GLU A 355 16.21 -49.52 59.20
N LYS A 356 15.00 -49.16 58.73
CA LYS A 356 13.68 -49.34 59.36
C LYS A 356 12.60 -48.52 58.66
#